data_AF-A0A9E4C0R7-F1
#
_entry.id   AF-A0A9E4C0R7-F1
#
_cell.length_a   1.000
_cell.length_b   1.000
_cell.length_c   1.000
_cell.angle_alpha   90.00
_cell.angle_beta   90.00
_cell.angle_gamma   90.00
#
_symmetry.space_group_name_H-M   'P 1'
#
loop_
_entity.id
_entity.type
_entity.pdbx_description
1 polymer ?
#
loop_
_entity_poly.entity_id
_entity_poly.type
_entity_poly.pdbx_seq_one_letter_code
_entity_poly.pdbx_strand_id
1 'polypeptide(L)'
;MRSLFVLIFALSMIACSDGDRRPENQSSNPLYPSGLEQVQRGRIVPDEGSVVSEAEVVVIDAERLVVLARAPVDDQGRFEVSVPQRPSYWLGVSGPYMTTYINTAFAFTGEAIIVGEAPQSHVAGKAVQAAGILGDVNNDDQVDIADALLVLLYTLERISFAAPNQGNIALGDVNEDSQIDLADVLLIMTYIADPLDPTLPDGIGLDSMLPDGIGLTSDRDRAALISLYKATGGVDWWNNTNWLINNAYSLDQWYGVETDDEGRVTNLYLSGNELTGCIPSALQDVRYEGHDLYDLELSFCW
;
A
#
# COMPACT_ATOMS: atom_id res chain seq x y z
N MET A 1 17.84 1.43 1.41
CA MET A 1 17.84 -0.02 1.75
C MET A 1 16.45 -0.63 1.80
N ARG A 2 15.38 0.10 2.18
CA ARG A 2 13.98 -0.38 2.08
C ARG A 2 13.45 -0.46 0.62
N SER A 3 13.84 0.48 -0.23
CA SER A 3 13.43 0.56 -1.65
C SER A 3 14.00 -0.55 -2.56
N LEU A 4 15.13 -1.18 -2.19
CA LEU A 4 15.70 -2.29 -2.97
C LEU A 4 14.99 -3.64 -2.71
N PHE A 5 14.27 -3.77 -1.59
CA PHE A 5 13.55 -4.99 -1.25
C PHE A 5 12.29 -5.16 -2.11
N VAL A 6 11.54 -4.09 -2.39
CA VAL A 6 10.31 -4.15 -3.20
C VAL A 6 10.59 -4.49 -4.66
N LEU A 7 11.66 -3.96 -5.25
CA LEU A 7 12.00 -4.22 -6.66
C LEU A 7 12.39 -5.69 -6.92
N ILE A 8 12.95 -6.38 -5.92
CA ILE A 8 13.29 -7.82 -6.01
C ILE A 8 12.01 -8.68 -6.02
N PHE A 9 10.93 -8.22 -5.38
CA PHE A 9 9.64 -8.93 -5.35
C PHE A 9 8.96 -8.97 -6.72
N ALA A 10 8.88 -7.84 -7.44
CA ALA A 10 8.24 -7.77 -8.76
C ALA A 10 8.93 -8.69 -9.80
N LEU A 11 10.26 -8.77 -9.77
CA LEU A 11 11.04 -9.61 -10.70
C LEU A 11 10.92 -11.11 -10.43
N SER A 12 10.56 -11.52 -9.20
CA SER A 12 10.40 -12.94 -8.85
C SER A 12 9.04 -13.53 -9.25
N MET A 13 8.04 -12.69 -9.51
CA MET A 13 6.68 -13.11 -9.90
C MET A 13 6.51 -13.28 -11.43
N ILE A 14 7.37 -12.65 -12.25
CA ILE A 14 7.33 -12.75 -13.73
C ILE A 14 7.84 -14.12 -14.23
N ALA A 15 8.50 -14.92 -13.38
CA ALA A 15 9.10 -16.19 -13.76
C ALA A 15 8.16 -17.41 -13.69
N CYS A 16 6.83 -17.23 -13.79
CA CYS A 16 5.89 -18.34 -13.87
C CYS A 16 5.22 -18.43 -15.25
N SER A 17 6.02 -18.81 -16.24
CA SER A 17 5.55 -19.42 -17.48
C SER A 17 6.68 -20.24 -18.08
N ASP A 18 6.87 -21.46 -17.58
CA ASP A 18 6.95 -22.61 -18.49
C ASP A 18 6.97 -23.92 -17.71
N GLY A 19 6.24 -24.89 -18.28
CA GLY A 19 5.98 -26.18 -17.68
C GLY A 19 7.21 -27.07 -17.47
N ASP A 20 6.97 -28.07 -16.62
CA ASP A 20 7.74 -29.30 -16.47
C ASP A 20 9.11 -29.18 -15.78
N ARG A 21 9.10 -29.06 -14.45
CA ARG A 21 10.23 -29.54 -13.60
C ARG A 21 9.73 -30.27 -12.35
N ARG A 22 10.27 -31.49 -12.20
CA ARG A 22 10.21 -32.38 -11.03
C ARG A 22 10.55 -31.63 -9.73
N PRO A 23 10.12 -32.12 -8.54
CA PRO A 23 10.43 -31.47 -7.28
C PRO A 23 11.96 -31.40 -7.10
N GLU A 24 12.52 -30.21 -7.31
CA GLU A 24 13.93 -29.94 -7.01
C GLU A 24 14.11 -30.04 -5.50
N ASN A 25 15.01 -30.93 -5.14
CA ASN A 25 15.46 -31.20 -3.78
C ASN A 25 15.94 -29.89 -3.16
N GLN A 26 15.19 -29.36 -2.18
CA GLN A 26 15.51 -28.14 -1.44
C GLN A 26 16.78 -28.36 -0.60
N SER A 27 17.97 -28.25 -1.22
CA SER A 27 19.22 -28.20 -0.47
C SER A 27 19.61 -26.75 -0.16
N SER A 28 19.40 -26.40 1.11
CA SER A 28 20.20 -25.45 1.90
C SER A 28 20.35 -24.03 1.37
N ASN A 29 19.39 -23.16 1.70
CA ASN A 29 19.68 -21.74 1.90
C ASN A 29 20.47 -21.60 3.23
N PRO A 30 21.73 -21.15 3.23
CA PRO A 30 22.59 -21.13 4.43
C PRO A 30 22.15 -20.13 5.50
N LEU A 31 21.21 -19.22 5.19
CA LEU A 31 20.67 -18.27 6.17
C LEU A 31 19.56 -18.86 7.05
N TYR A 32 18.90 -19.96 6.62
CA TYR A 32 17.80 -20.60 7.35
C TYR A 32 17.89 -22.12 7.19
N PRO A 33 18.64 -22.82 8.06
CA PRO A 33 18.67 -24.28 8.02
C PRO A 33 17.25 -24.83 8.24
N SER A 34 16.79 -25.64 7.29
CA SER A 34 15.54 -26.39 7.38
C SER A 34 15.51 -27.20 8.70
N GLY A 35 14.59 -26.88 9.61
CA GLY A 35 14.29 -27.72 10.77
C GLY A 35 14.01 -27.01 12.11
N LEU A 36 14.21 -25.71 12.25
CA LEU A 36 13.78 -24.98 13.44
C LEU A 36 12.40 -24.38 13.20
N GLU A 37 11.40 -24.96 13.87
CA GLU A 37 10.06 -24.38 13.96
C GLU A 37 9.99 -23.36 15.09
N GLN A 38 9.23 -22.31 14.87
CA GLN A 38 8.85 -21.35 15.90
C GLN A 38 7.42 -21.61 16.31
N VAL A 39 7.21 -21.76 17.62
CA VAL A 39 5.90 -22.03 18.20
C VAL A 39 5.43 -20.79 18.95
N GLN A 40 4.19 -20.37 18.69
CA GLN A 40 3.52 -19.32 19.44
C GLN A 40 2.25 -19.87 20.06
N ARG A 41 2.05 -19.55 21.35
CA ARG A 41 0.82 -19.83 22.08
C ARG A 41 0.18 -18.52 22.48
N GLY A 42 -1.13 -18.40 22.34
CA GLY A 42 -1.83 -17.17 22.66
C GLY A 42 -3.27 -17.39 23.04
N ARG A 43 -3.92 -16.28 23.39
CA ARG A 43 -5.33 -16.21 23.71
C ARG A 43 -5.94 -14.96 23.09
N ILE A 44 -6.98 -15.14 22.30
CA ILE A 44 -7.82 -14.05 21.81
C ILE A 44 -8.84 -13.72 22.89
N VAL A 45 -8.95 -12.44 23.21
CA VAL A 45 -9.92 -11.88 24.13
C VAL A 45 -10.92 -11.09 23.29
N PRO A 46 -12.12 -11.65 23.06
CA PRO A 46 -13.14 -10.95 22.30
C PRO A 46 -13.68 -9.75 23.06
N ASP A 47 -14.27 -8.82 22.31
CA ASP A 47 -15.18 -7.82 22.83
C ASP A 47 -16.40 -8.45 23.51
N GLU A 48 -17.04 -7.67 24.39
CA GLU A 48 -18.12 -8.15 25.24
C GLU A 48 -19.31 -8.65 24.40
N GLY A 49 -19.47 -9.98 24.34
CA GLY A 49 -20.54 -10.65 23.59
C GLY A 49 -20.09 -11.39 22.33
N SER A 50 -18.83 -11.28 21.90
CA SER A 50 -18.33 -11.96 20.69
C SER A 50 -17.88 -13.39 20.96
N VAL A 51 -18.08 -14.27 19.98
CA VAL A 51 -17.73 -15.70 20.02
C VAL A 51 -16.40 -15.92 19.29
N VAL A 52 -15.44 -16.57 19.94
CA VAL A 52 -14.08 -16.82 19.39
C VAL A 52 -13.83 -18.25 18.94
N SER A 53 -14.76 -19.17 19.18
CA SER A 53 -14.62 -20.61 18.88
C SER A 53 -14.48 -20.94 17.38
N GLU A 54 -14.72 -19.97 16.51
CA GLU A 54 -14.63 -20.11 15.06
C GLU A 54 -13.59 -19.17 14.44
N ALA A 55 -12.77 -18.52 15.28
CA ALA A 55 -11.68 -17.69 14.79
C ALA A 55 -10.51 -18.55 14.32
N GLU A 56 -9.75 -18.05 13.35
CA GLU A 56 -8.48 -18.61 12.91
C GLU A 56 -7.36 -17.58 13.12
N VAL A 57 -6.20 -18.07 13.57
CA VAL A 57 -4.94 -17.33 13.51
C VAL A 57 -4.21 -17.71 12.25
N VAL A 58 -3.83 -16.73 11.45
CA VAL A 58 -3.07 -16.92 10.21
C VAL A 58 -1.70 -16.28 10.37
N VAL A 59 -0.64 -17.06 10.11
CA VAL A 59 0.74 -16.55 10.11
C VAL A 59 1.25 -16.49 8.68
N ILE A 60 1.72 -15.32 8.28
CA ILE A 60 2.16 -15.01 6.91
C ILE A 60 3.66 -14.69 6.92
N ASP A 61 4.38 -15.22 5.93
CA ASP A 61 5.76 -14.82 5.63
C ASP A 61 5.73 -13.38 5.13
N ALA A 62 6.22 -12.43 5.93
CA ALA A 62 6.13 -11.00 5.61
C ALA A 62 7.02 -10.60 4.43
N GLU A 63 8.02 -11.43 4.08
CA GLU A 63 8.76 -11.24 2.84
C GLU A 63 7.96 -11.82 1.69
N ARG A 64 7.53 -13.09 1.76
CA ARG A 64 6.97 -13.77 0.59
C ARG A 64 5.47 -13.57 0.34
N LEU A 65 4.73 -12.97 1.28
CA LEU A 65 3.27 -12.86 1.26
C LEU A 65 2.56 -14.22 1.11
N VAL A 66 3.14 -15.26 1.73
CA VAL A 66 2.57 -16.62 1.71
C VAL A 66 2.11 -17.00 3.10
N VAL A 67 0.90 -17.56 3.19
CA VAL A 67 0.41 -18.19 4.42
C VAL A 67 1.30 -19.37 4.78
N LEU A 68 1.94 -19.30 5.94
CA LEU A 68 2.80 -20.36 6.47
C LEU A 68 2.00 -21.37 7.29
N ALA A 69 1.03 -20.88 8.07
CA ALA A 69 0.17 -21.73 8.88
C ALA A 69 -1.16 -21.04 9.20
N ARG A 70 -2.17 -21.88 9.47
CA ARG A 70 -3.44 -21.49 10.09
C ARG A 70 -3.60 -22.30 11.38
N ALA A 71 -4.10 -21.67 12.43
CA ALA A 71 -4.38 -22.32 13.70
C ALA A 71 -5.80 -21.96 14.16
N PRO A 72 -6.68 -22.95 14.37
CA PRO A 72 -8.00 -22.69 14.91
C PRO A 72 -7.93 -22.23 16.36
N VAL A 73 -8.89 -21.41 16.74
CA VAL A 73 -9.04 -20.88 18.09
C VAL A 73 -10.10 -21.70 18.84
N ASP A 74 -9.77 -22.19 20.03
CA ASP A 74 -10.72 -22.97 20.83
C ASP A 74 -11.79 -22.09 21.51
N ASP A 75 -12.81 -22.72 22.10
CA ASP A 75 -13.90 -22.04 22.81
C ASP A 75 -13.43 -21.13 23.98
N GLN A 76 -12.19 -21.28 24.43
CA GLN A 76 -11.58 -20.45 25.48
C GLN A 76 -10.72 -19.31 24.90
N GLY A 77 -10.71 -19.16 23.58
CA GLY A 77 -9.95 -18.20 22.82
C GLY A 77 -8.49 -18.61 22.60
N ARG A 78 -8.08 -19.84 22.93
CA ARG A 78 -6.67 -20.23 22.88
C ARG A 78 -6.29 -20.76 21.50
N PHE A 79 -5.06 -20.49 21.10
CA PHE A 79 -4.46 -21.03 19.88
C PHE A 79 -3.00 -21.42 20.10
N GLU A 80 -2.53 -22.31 19.23
CA GLU A 80 -1.13 -22.68 19.11
C GLU A 80 -0.78 -22.81 17.63
N VAL A 81 0.27 -22.12 17.20
CA VAL A 81 0.72 -22.13 15.81
C VAL A 81 2.21 -22.41 15.74
N SER A 82 2.61 -23.24 14.79
CA SER A 82 4.02 -23.59 14.52
C SER A 82 4.36 -23.29 13.06
N VAL A 83 5.46 -22.59 12.83
CA VAL A 83 5.91 -22.22 11.47
C VAL A 83 7.43 -22.38 11.32
N PRO A 84 7.95 -22.63 10.10
CA PRO A 84 9.39 -22.61 9.87
C PRO A 84 9.98 -21.23 10.14
N GLN A 85 11.24 -21.17 10.61
CA GLN A 85 11.96 -19.90 10.77
C GLN A 85 12.07 -19.08 9.47
N ARG A 86 11.76 -17.79 9.60
CA ARG A 86 11.76 -16.73 8.60
C ARG A 86 12.24 -15.42 9.24
N PRO A 87 12.78 -14.48 8.45
CA PRO A 87 13.25 -13.19 8.96
C PRO A 87 12.16 -12.33 9.60
N SER A 88 10.93 -12.38 9.07
CA SER A 88 9.80 -11.58 9.54
C SER A 88 8.48 -12.29 9.30
N TYR A 89 7.49 -11.97 10.12
CA TYR A 89 6.15 -12.55 10.09
C TYR A 89 5.10 -11.48 10.29
N TRP A 90 3.93 -11.74 9.71
CA TRP A 90 2.70 -11.08 10.10
C TRP A 90 1.74 -12.08 10.71
N LEU A 91 0.88 -11.58 11.58
CA LEU A 91 -0.17 -12.36 12.23
C LEU A 91 -1.51 -11.70 11.95
N GLY A 92 -2.43 -12.47 11.39
CA GLY A 92 -3.84 -12.13 11.24
C GLY A 92 -4.69 -12.99 12.17
N VAL A 93 -5.80 -12.43 12.66
CA VAL A 93 -6.85 -13.16 13.35
C VAL A 93 -8.20 -12.72 12.80
N SER A 94 -9.02 -13.66 12.39
CA SER A 94 -10.34 -13.38 11.81
C SER A 94 -11.34 -14.47 12.16
N GLY A 95 -12.63 -14.17 12.02
CA GLY A 95 -13.70 -15.13 12.25
C GLY A 95 -15.10 -14.52 12.07
N PRO A 96 -16.15 -15.35 11.96
CA PRO A 96 -17.50 -14.92 11.53
C PRO A 96 -18.20 -13.88 12.41
N TYR A 97 -17.70 -13.68 13.64
CA TYR A 97 -18.32 -12.82 14.66
C TYR A 97 -17.31 -11.89 15.33
N MET A 98 -16.20 -11.61 14.67
CA MET A 98 -15.18 -10.70 15.19
C MET A 98 -14.67 -9.75 14.11
N THR A 99 -14.20 -8.59 14.55
CA THR A 99 -13.40 -7.71 13.71
C THR A 99 -12.05 -8.37 13.44
N THR A 100 -11.56 -8.27 12.21
CA THR A 100 -10.25 -8.81 11.84
C THR A 100 -9.17 -8.07 12.61
N TYR A 101 -8.21 -8.78 13.17
CA TYR A 101 -7.02 -8.21 13.81
C TYR A 101 -5.79 -8.52 12.99
N ILE A 102 -4.88 -7.56 12.89
CA ILE A 102 -3.59 -7.73 12.22
C ILE A 102 -2.46 -7.19 13.08
N ASN A 103 -1.32 -7.87 13.04
CA ASN A 103 -0.07 -7.42 13.64
C ASN A 103 1.07 -7.57 12.61
N THR A 104 1.48 -6.43 12.07
CA THR A 104 2.49 -6.31 11.01
C THR A 104 3.93 -6.31 11.54
N ALA A 105 4.10 -6.35 12.86
CA ALA A 105 5.38 -6.42 13.56
C ALA A 105 5.47 -7.67 14.45
N PHE A 106 4.79 -8.75 14.07
CA PHE A 106 4.71 -9.96 14.87
C PHE A 106 6.07 -10.66 15.02
N ALA A 107 6.39 -11.07 16.25
CA ALA A 107 7.59 -11.82 16.59
C ALA A 107 7.24 -12.99 17.52
N PHE A 108 7.90 -14.14 17.29
CA PHE A 108 7.79 -15.32 18.14
C PHE A 108 8.61 -15.14 19.43
N THR A 109 8.05 -14.43 20.41
CA THR A 109 8.71 -14.19 21.71
C THR A 109 8.55 -15.38 22.67
N GLY A 110 7.59 -16.26 22.41
CA GLY A 110 7.18 -17.34 23.32
C GLY A 110 6.31 -16.86 24.49
N GLU A 111 6.06 -15.55 24.61
CA GLU A 111 5.13 -14.98 25.58
C GLU A 111 3.68 -15.17 25.12
N ALA A 112 2.73 -15.25 26.06
CA ALA A 112 1.32 -15.35 25.71
C ALA A 112 0.85 -14.07 25.01
N ILE A 113 0.31 -14.21 23.80
CA ILE A 113 -0.27 -13.08 23.06
C ILE A 113 -1.71 -12.92 23.49
N ILE A 114 -2.10 -11.69 23.85
CA ILE A 114 -3.47 -11.29 24.06
C ILE A 114 -3.88 -10.40 22.89
N VAL A 115 -4.80 -10.88 22.06
CA VAL A 115 -5.39 -10.10 20.97
C VAL A 115 -6.75 -9.60 21.46
N GLY A 116 -6.96 -8.29 21.54
CA GLY A 116 -8.25 -7.67 21.87
C GLY A 116 -8.42 -6.37 21.10
N GLU A 117 -9.66 -5.95 20.85
CA GLU A 117 -9.90 -4.63 20.25
C GLU A 117 -9.48 -3.52 21.22
N ALA A 118 -9.08 -2.38 20.68
CA ALA A 118 -9.02 -1.14 21.43
C ALA A 118 -10.46 -0.63 21.69
N PRO A 119 -10.74 0.02 22.83
CA PRO A 119 -12.06 0.55 23.10
C PRO A 119 -12.47 1.56 22.02
N GLN A 120 -13.60 1.27 21.37
CA GLN A 120 -14.21 2.12 20.35
C GLN A 120 -14.41 3.55 20.87
N SER A 121 -13.86 4.54 20.17
CA SER A 121 -14.44 5.88 20.22
C SER A 121 -15.66 5.90 19.30
N HIS A 122 -16.83 6.03 19.91
CA HIS A 122 -18.14 6.31 19.32
C HIS A 122 -18.05 7.40 18.22
N VAL A 123 -18.80 7.35 17.12
CA VAL A 123 -20.27 7.46 17.04
C VAL A 123 -20.80 6.75 15.78
N ALA A 124 -21.84 5.93 15.94
CA ALA A 124 -22.62 5.38 14.84
C ALA A 124 -23.38 6.50 14.09
N GLY A 125 -22.92 6.81 12.87
CA GLY A 125 -23.63 7.60 11.87
C GLY A 125 -24.07 6.70 10.72
N LYS A 126 -25.36 6.76 10.36
CA LYS A 126 -26.00 5.95 9.32
C LYS A 126 -25.21 5.95 7.99
N ALA A 127 -24.95 4.74 7.49
CA ALA A 127 -24.48 4.48 6.13
C ALA A 127 -25.38 5.16 5.08
N VAL A 128 -24.79 6.09 4.33
CA VAL A 128 -25.24 6.52 3.01
C VAL A 128 -23.97 6.85 2.21
N GLN A 129 -23.67 6.00 1.21
CA GLN A 129 -22.69 6.24 0.14
C GLN A 129 -21.27 6.53 0.64
N ALA A 130 -20.58 5.48 1.11
CA ALA A 130 -19.33 5.62 1.86
C ALA A 130 -18.25 6.24 0.97
N ALA A 131 -17.90 7.48 1.28
CA ALA A 131 -16.59 7.95 0.93
C ALA A 131 -15.58 7.46 1.96
N GLY A 132 -14.40 7.26 1.43
CA GLY A 132 -13.20 6.85 2.10
C GLY A 132 -12.07 6.95 1.09
N ILE A 133 -10.85 6.78 1.59
CA ILE A 133 -9.65 6.79 0.76
C ILE A 133 -9.58 5.46 -0.01
N LEU A 134 -9.47 5.49 -1.34
CA LEU A 134 -9.30 4.26 -2.13
C LEU A 134 -7.97 3.59 -1.72
N GLY A 135 -8.03 2.31 -1.32
CA GLY A 135 -6.92 1.56 -0.74
C GLY A 135 -6.86 1.59 0.79
N ASP A 136 -7.57 2.49 1.48
CA ASP A 136 -7.71 2.49 2.94
C ASP A 136 -8.95 1.66 3.32
N VAL A 137 -8.73 0.37 3.60
CA VAL A 137 -9.83 -0.55 3.91
C VAL A 137 -10.16 -0.59 5.39
N ASN A 138 -9.26 -0.07 6.23
CA ASN A 138 -9.35 -0.13 7.68
C ASN A 138 -9.79 1.20 8.31
N ASN A 139 -9.97 2.25 7.48
CA ASN A 139 -10.45 3.57 7.83
C ASN A 139 -9.61 4.23 8.95
N ASP A 140 -8.28 4.18 8.79
CA ASP A 140 -7.32 4.91 9.63
C ASP A 140 -6.69 6.12 8.93
N ASP A 141 -7.27 6.53 7.81
CA ASP A 141 -6.87 7.65 6.95
C ASP A 141 -5.49 7.45 6.28
N GLN A 142 -4.97 6.22 6.27
CA GLN A 142 -3.70 5.87 5.64
C GLN A 142 -3.89 4.68 4.70
N VAL A 143 -3.14 4.68 3.59
CA VAL A 143 -3.00 3.49 2.73
C VAL A 143 -1.64 2.90 3.02
N ASP A 144 -1.61 1.85 3.84
CA ASP A 144 -0.38 1.21 4.28
C ASP A 144 -0.45 -0.33 4.25
N ILE A 145 0.58 -0.95 4.83
CA ILE A 145 0.75 -2.40 4.77
C ILE A 145 -0.35 -3.16 5.52
N ALA A 146 -1.03 -2.51 6.46
CA ALA A 146 -2.23 -2.99 7.13
C ALA A 146 -3.35 -3.23 6.12
N ASP A 147 -3.56 -2.31 5.19
CA ASP A 147 -4.61 -2.41 4.19
C ASP A 147 -4.34 -3.51 3.17
N ALA A 148 -3.11 -3.57 2.65
CA ALA A 148 -2.69 -4.65 1.75
C ALA A 148 -2.90 -6.03 2.40
N LEU A 149 -2.63 -6.15 3.70
CA LEU A 149 -2.81 -7.40 4.45
C LEU A 149 -4.28 -7.72 4.69
N LEU A 150 -5.12 -6.72 4.96
CA LEU A 150 -6.56 -6.89 5.12
C LEU A 150 -7.22 -7.33 3.81
N VAL A 151 -6.82 -6.75 2.69
CA VAL A 151 -7.23 -7.20 1.35
C VAL A 151 -6.76 -8.65 1.14
N LEU A 152 -5.49 -8.96 1.40
CA LEU A 152 -4.98 -10.33 1.27
C LEU A 152 -5.77 -11.34 2.11
N LEU A 153 -6.05 -11.05 3.39
CA LEU A 153 -6.84 -11.91 4.26
C LEU A 153 -8.26 -12.09 3.72
N TYR A 154 -8.91 -11.00 3.27
CA TYR A 154 -10.22 -11.09 2.62
C TYR A 154 -10.22 -12.06 1.43
N THR A 155 -9.21 -11.99 0.56
CA THR A 155 -9.10 -12.89 -0.61
C THR A 155 -8.92 -14.36 -0.22
N LEU A 156 -8.31 -14.62 0.95
CA LEU A 156 -8.00 -15.95 1.45
C LEU A 156 -9.12 -16.57 2.30
N GLU A 157 -10.01 -15.75 2.86
CA GLU A 157 -10.97 -16.18 3.88
C GLU A 157 -12.43 -16.05 3.45
N ARG A 158 -12.75 -15.14 2.51
CA ARG A 158 -13.98 -14.92 1.71
C ARG A 158 -15.38 -15.06 2.34
N ILE A 159 -15.54 -15.53 3.57
CA ILE A 159 -16.84 -15.88 4.19
C ILE A 159 -17.06 -15.13 5.52
N SER A 160 -16.02 -14.58 6.15
CA SER A 160 -16.09 -14.13 7.55
C SER A 160 -15.15 -12.96 7.88
N PHE A 161 -15.06 -12.02 6.94
CA PHE A 161 -14.20 -10.85 7.09
C PHE A 161 -15.01 -9.62 7.49
N ALA A 162 -14.58 -8.96 8.56
CA ALA A 162 -15.03 -7.63 8.94
C ALA A 162 -13.79 -6.74 9.09
N ALA A 163 -13.77 -5.60 8.39
CA ALA A 163 -12.66 -4.66 8.46
C ALA A 163 -12.63 -3.94 9.82
N PRO A 164 -11.43 -3.64 10.37
CA PRO A 164 -11.26 -2.78 11.53
C PRO A 164 -11.88 -1.40 11.38
N ASN A 165 -12.12 -0.72 12.51
CA ASN A 165 -12.57 0.68 12.61
C ASN A 165 -13.81 1.04 11.76
N GLN A 166 -14.74 0.09 11.55
CA GLN A 166 -15.89 0.26 10.63
C GLN A 166 -15.45 0.53 9.17
N GLY A 167 -14.26 0.08 8.82
CA GLY A 167 -13.68 0.20 7.49
C GLY A 167 -14.47 -0.54 6.42
N ASN A 168 -14.16 -0.22 5.17
CA ASN A 168 -14.89 -0.69 4.01
C ASN A 168 -13.95 -1.48 3.10
N ILE A 169 -14.09 -2.80 3.10
CA ILE A 169 -13.27 -3.68 2.25
C ILE A 169 -13.43 -3.41 0.76
N ALA A 170 -14.55 -2.80 0.34
CA ALA A 170 -14.76 -2.43 -1.06
C ALA A 170 -13.79 -1.35 -1.55
N LEU A 171 -13.18 -0.57 -0.65
CA LEU A 171 -12.11 0.38 -1.00
C LEU A 171 -10.81 -0.34 -1.38
N GLY A 172 -10.73 -1.66 -1.17
CA GLY A 172 -9.61 -2.49 -1.56
C GLY A 172 -9.61 -2.90 -3.03
N ASP A 173 -10.70 -2.69 -3.77
CA ASP A 173 -10.75 -2.86 -5.24
C ASP A 173 -10.14 -1.62 -5.90
N VAL A 174 -8.80 -1.57 -5.91
CA VAL A 174 -8.06 -0.36 -6.32
C VAL A 174 -7.88 -0.25 -7.83
N ASN A 175 -8.06 -1.35 -8.56
CA ASN A 175 -8.06 -1.34 -10.03
C ASN A 175 -9.46 -1.22 -10.66
N GLU A 176 -10.51 -1.13 -9.82
CA GLU A 176 -11.92 -1.00 -10.18
C GLU A 176 -12.43 -2.09 -11.14
N ASP A 177 -11.87 -3.29 -11.09
CA ASP A 177 -12.31 -4.42 -11.93
C ASP A 177 -13.51 -5.18 -11.33
N SER A 178 -14.04 -4.70 -10.19
CA SER A 178 -15.13 -5.30 -9.41
C SER A 178 -14.75 -6.61 -8.71
N GLN A 179 -13.45 -6.92 -8.61
CA GLN A 179 -12.94 -8.10 -7.93
C GLN A 179 -11.84 -7.71 -6.96
N ILE A 180 -12.09 -7.88 -5.65
CA ILE A 180 -11.05 -7.76 -4.64
C ILE A 180 -10.19 -9.04 -4.67
N ASP A 181 -8.98 -8.95 -5.21
CA ASP A 181 -8.06 -10.07 -5.38
C ASP A 181 -6.57 -9.72 -5.13
N LEU A 182 -5.65 -10.61 -5.55
CA LEU A 182 -4.22 -10.42 -5.31
C LEU A 182 -3.64 -9.26 -6.15
N ALA A 183 -4.26 -8.91 -7.28
CA ALA A 183 -3.87 -7.77 -8.09
C ALA A 183 -3.99 -6.48 -7.27
N ASP A 184 -5.04 -6.33 -6.48
CA ASP A 184 -5.23 -5.16 -5.60
C ASP A 184 -4.17 -5.09 -4.51
N VAL A 185 -3.87 -6.23 -3.87
CA VAL A 185 -2.81 -6.33 -2.87
C VAL A 185 -1.48 -5.83 -3.45
N LEU A 186 -1.17 -6.23 -4.69
CA LEU A 186 0.06 -5.81 -5.36
C LEU A 186 0.06 -4.32 -5.69
N LEU A 187 -1.08 -3.74 -6.07
CA LEU A 187 -1.20 -2.31 -6.34
C LEU A 187 -1.08 -1.45 -5.08
N ILE A 188 -1.72 -1.85 -3.97
CA ILE A 188 -1.54 -1.19 -2.67
C ILE A 188 -0.07 -1.30 -2.23
N MET A 189 0.57 -2.46 -2.37
CA MET A 189 1.99 -2.63 -2.06
C MET A 189 2.90 -1.79 -2.96
N THR A 190 2.54 -1.63 -4.23
CA THR A 190 3.27 -0.76 -5.17
C THR A 190 3.15 0.70 -4.74
N TYR A 191 1.96 1.14 -4.33
CA TYR A 191 1.72 2.49 -3.80
C TYR A 191 2.53 2.76 -2.53
N ILE A 192 2.58 1.81 -1.58
CA ILE A 192 3.38 1.96 -0.35
C ILE A 192 4.87 2.10 -0.66
N ALA A 193 5.34 1.40 -1.69
CA ALA A 193 6.74 1.39 -2.06
C ALA A 193 7.16 2.66 -2.82
N ASP A 194 6.33 3.07 -3.77
CA ASP A 194 6.48 4.28 -4.55
C ASP A 194 5.09 4.81 -4.94
N PRO A 195 4.53 5.79 -4.21
CA PRO A 195 3.24 6.39 -4.53
C PRO A 195 3.18 7.06 -5.92
N LEU A 196 4.32 7.18 -6.60
CA LEU A 196 4.50 7.85 -7.89
C LEU A 196 4.77 6.88 -9.03
N ASP A 197 4.69 5.57 -8.76
CA ASP A 197 4.87 4.57 -9.80
C ASP A 197 3.84 4.77 -10.92
N PRO A 198 4.26 4.92 -12.19
CA PRO A 198 3.38 5.23 -13.30
C PRO A 198 2.43 4.09 -13.67
N THR A 199 2.57 2.90 -13.06
CA THR A 199 1.67 1.76 -13.26
C THR A 199 0.50 1.74 -12.28
N LEU A 200 0.48 2.64 -11.28
CA LEU A 200 -0.59 2.71 -10.30
C LEU A 200 -1.89 3.25 -10.90
N PRO A 201 -3.05 2.71 -10.47
CA PRO A 201 -4.35 3.23 -10.88
C PRO A 201 -4.60 4.64 -10.33
N ASP A 202 -5.45 5.37 -11.05
CA ASP A 202 -5.98 6.63 -10.57
C ASP A 202 -6.84 6.40 -9.31
N GLY A 203 -6.88 7.38 -8.42
CA GLY A 203 -7.72 7.29 -7.22
C GLY A 203 -7.06 6.67 -6.00
N ILE A 204 -6.07 5.77 -6.13
CA ILE A 204 -5.45 5.15 -4.95
C ILE A 204 -4.81 6.21 -4.04
N GLY A 205 -5.12 6.13 -2.74
CA GLY A 205 -4.77 7.13 -1.73
C GLY A 205 -5.74 8.30 -1.62
N LEU A 206 -6.65 8.53 -2.59
CA LEU A 206 -7.51 9.72 -2.62
C LEU A 206 -8.84 9.53 -1.87
N ASP A 207 -9.23 10.53 -1.06
CA ASP A 207 -10.56 10.61 -0.42
C ASP A 207 -11.64 11.02 -1.43
N SER A 208 -12.71 10.23 -1.51
CA SER A 208 -13.84 10.39 -2.41
C SER A 208 -14.94 11.38 -1.93
N MET A 209 -14.89 11.89 -0.68
CA MET A 209 -15.88 12.85 -0.14
C MET A 209 -15.43 14.31 -0.17
N LEU A 210 -14.16 14.57 -0.46
CA LEU A 210 -13.71 15.91 -0.76
C LEU A 210 -14.17 16.25 -2.18
N PRO A 211 -14.74 17.45 -2.45
CA PRO A 211 -14.88 17.90 -3.82
C PRO A 211 -13.46 17.94 -4.41
N ASP A 212 -13.18 16.98 -5.28
CA ASP A 212 -11.92 16.76 -5.98
C ASP A 212 -10.64 16.92 -5.14
N GLY A 213 -10.24 15.88 -4.40
CA GLY A 213 -8.81 15.52 -4.21
C GLY A 213 -7.83 16.61 -3.71
N ILE A 214 -8.29 17.58 -2.93
CA ILE A 214 -7.59 18.83 -2.55
C ILE A 214 -6.26 18.68 -1.78
N GLY A 215 -5.83 17.47 -1.41
CA GLY A 215 -4.54 17.22 -0.75
C GLY A 215 -3.53 16.47 -1.61
N LEU A 216 -3.90 15.28 -2.09
CA LEU A 216 -2.97 14.35 -2.74
C LEU A 216 -2.74 14.59 -4.22
N THR A 217 -3.57 15.43 -4.80
CA THR A 217 -3.56 15.67 -6.24
C THR A 217 -2.62 16.87 -6.53
N SER A 218 -2.48 17.80 -5.57
CA SER A 218 -1.30 18.68 -5.41
C SER A 218 -0.02 17.90 -5.07
N ASP A 219 -0.09 16.83 -4.28
CA ASP A 219 1.09 15.98 -4.00
C ASP A 219 1.55 15.18 -5.24
N ARG A 220 0.61 14.66 -6.05
CA ARG A 220 0.91 14.04 -7.35
C ARG A 220 1.51 15.06 -8.32
N ASP A 221 0.93 16.26 -8.44
CA ASP A 221 1.50 17.33 -9.27
C ASP A 221 2.91 17.71 -8.80
N ARG A 222 3.08 17.91 -7.49
CA ARG A 222 4.39 18.22 -6.88
C ARG A 222 5.39 17.14 -7.19
N ALA A 223 5.02 15.88 -7.02
CA ALA A 223 5.89 14.75 -7.28
C ALA A 223 6.28 14.61 -8.76
N ALA A 224 5.33 14.81 -9.67
CA ALA A 224 5.59 14.84 -11.11
C ALA A 224 6.57 15.97 -11.47
N LEU A 225 6.37 17.16 -10.90
CA LEU A 225 7.29 18.29 -11.06
C LEU A 225 8.67 18.01 -10.45
N ILE A 226 8.76 17.41 -9.26
CA ILE A 226 10.05 17.00 -8.66
C ILE A 226 10.79 16.00 -9.56
N SER A 227 10.06 15.07 -10.15
CA SER A 227 10.62 14.09 -11.09
C SER A 227 11.16 14.77 -12.34
N LEU A 228 10.43 15.75 -12.89
CA LEU A 228 10.91 16.59 -13.98
C LEU A 228 12.19 17.32 -13.60
N TYR A 229 12.21 18.01 -12.46
CA TYR A 229 13.37 18.72 -11.94
C TYR A 229 14.61 17.83 -11.86
N LYS A 230 14.46 16.61 -11.35
CA LYS A 230 15.57 15.66 -11.25
C LYS A 230 15.99 15.10 -12.61
N ALA A 231 15.04 14.78 -13.49
CA ALA A 231 15.30 14.16 -14.78
C ALA A 231 15.94 15.12 -15.79
N THR A 232 15.69 16.43 -15.66
CA THR A 232 16.14 17.42 -16.65
C THR A 232 17.23 18.37 -16.15
N GLY A 233 17.93 17.99 -15.07
CA GLY A 233 19.09 18.73 -14.57
C GLY A 233 18.72 20.02 -13.84
N GLY A 234 17.68 20.01 -13.02
CA GLY A 234 17.07 21.17 -12.34
C GLY A 234 18.01 22.14 -11.63
N VAL A 235 19.16 21.67 -11.16
CA VAL A 235 20.19 22.53 -10.54
C VAL A 235 20.82 23.49 -11.55
N ASP A 236 20.89 23.07 -12.81
CA ASP A 236 21.52 23.79 -13.92
C ASP A 236 20.50 24.56 -14.79
N TRP A 237 19.21 24.53 -14.47
CA TRP A 237 18.20 25.34 -15.16
C TRP A 237 18.52 26.84 -14.98
N TRP A 238 18.25 27.63 -16.02
CA TRP A 238 18.48 29.07 -15.98
C TRP A 238 17.72 29.77 -14.83
N ASN A 239 16.51 29.29 -14.55
CA ASN A 239 15.67 29.73 -13.46
C ASN A 239 14.99 28.52 -12.79
N ASN A 240 15.47 28.20 -11.60
CA ASN A 240 14.90 27.19 -10.70
C ASN A 240 14.37 27.80 -9.40
N THR A 241 13.91 29.06 -9.45
CA THR A 241 13.44 29.77 -8.26
C THR A 241 12.38 28.95 -7.51
N ASN A 242 12.60 28.74 -6.21
CA ASN A 242 11.76 28.01 -5.26
C ASN A 242 11.60 26.49 -5.48
N TRP A 243 12.11 25.95 -6.59
CA TRP A 243 12.13 24.51 -6.83
C TRP A 243 12.97 23.80 -5.76
N LEU A 244 12.36 22.81 -5.08
CA LEU A 244 12.99 21.95 -4.07
C LEU A 244 13.67 22.66 -2.87
N ILE A 245 13.34 23.93 -2.59
CA ILE A 245 13.86 24.60 -1.39
C ILE A 245 13.10 24.11 -0.14
N ASN A 246 13.57 23.03 0.46
CA ASN A 246 13.08 22.45 1.73
C ASN A 246 11.54 22.28 1.81
N ASN A 247 10.85 22.11 0.67
CA ASN A 247 9.39 22.10 0.57
C ASN A 247 8.72 23.33 1.21
N ALA A 248 9.43 24.46 1.32
CA ALA A 248 8.96 25.66 2.01
C ALA A 248 7.93 26.47 1.18
N TYR A 249 7.75 26.11 -0.09
CA TYR A 249 6.96 26.85 -1.06
C TYR A 249 5.84 26.00 -1.65
N SER A 250 4.66 26.60 -1.78
CA SER A 250 3.53 26.05 -2.54
C SER A 250 3.87 26.00 -4.04
N LEU A 251 3.15 25.18 -4.82
CA LEU A 251 3.51 24.91 -6.21
C LEU A 251 3.41 26.15 -7.11
N ASP A 252 2.41 27.01 -6.88
CA ASP A 252 2.23 28.32 -7.53
C ASP A 252 3.40 29.30 -7.31
N GLN A 253 4.26 29.02 -6.32
CA GLN A 253 5.45 29.81 -6.04
C GLN A 253 6.68 29.29 -6.78
N TRP A 254 6.61 28.12 -7.42
CA TRP A 254 7.69 27.56 -8.22
C TRP A 254 7.73 28.26 -9.56
N TYR A 255 8.93 28.56 -10.05
CA TYR A 255 9.07 29.23 -11.34
C TYR A 255 8.40 28.43 -12.45
N GLY A 256 7.52 29.09 -13.22
CA GLY A 256 6.85 28.52 -14.38
C GLY A 256 5.63 27.66 -14.05
N VAL A 257 5.19 27.58 -12.79
CA VAL A 257 4.04 26.77 -12.37
C VAL A 257 2.87 27.69 -12.02
N GLU A 258 1.71 27.48 -12.65
CA GLU A 258 0.46 28.11 -12.24
C GLU A 258 -0.46 27.04 -11.65
N THR A 259 -1.26 27.44 -10.66
CA THR A 259 -2.28 26.57 -10.08
C THR A 259 -3.66 27.21 -10.10
N ASP A 260 -4.71 26.40 -9.95
CA ASP A 260 -6.03 26.88 -9.58
C ASP A 260 -6.10 27.31 -8.11
N ASP A 261 -7.28 27.78 -7.69
CA ASP A 261 -7.55 28.21 -6.31
C ASP A 261 -7.44 27.04 -5.31
N GLU A 262 -7.44 25.81 -5.82
CA GLU A 262 -7.31 24.55 -5.11
C GLU A 262 -5.85 24.02 -5.05
N GLY A 263 -4.88 24.70 -5.68
CA GLY A 263 -3.46 24.36 -5.64
C GLY A 263 -3.05 23.22 -6.59
N ARG A 264 -3.89 22.91 -7.58
CA ARG A 264 -3.59 21.99 -8.70
C ARG A 264 -2.87 22.71 -9.80
N VAL A 265 -1.86 22.08 -10.37
CA VAL A 265 -1.16 22.69 -11.50
C VAL A 265 -2.12 22.77 -12.68
N THR A 266 -2.29 23.97 -13.23
CA THR A 266 -3.12 24.24 -14.40
C THR A 266 -2.27 24.54 -15.62
N ASN A 267 -1.08 25.11 -15.40
CA ASN A 267 -0.14 25.48 -16.45
C ASN A 267 1.32 25.26 -16.01
N LEU A 268 2.16 24.89 -16.99
CA LEU A 268 3.59 24.72 -16.82
C LEU A 268 4.34 25.38 -17.98
N TYR A 269 5.19 26.36 -17.66
CA TYR A 269 5.95 27.18 -18.59
C TYR A 269 7.45 27.14 -18.27
N LEU A 270 8.18 26.24 -18.95
CA LEU A 270 9.61 26.01 -18.75
C LEU A 270 10.43 26.16 -20.04
N SER A 271 9.82 26.57 -21.15
CA SER A 271 10.51 26.82 -22.42
C SER A 271 11.62 27.85 -22.28
N GLY A 272 12.75 27.60 -22.94
CA GLY A 272 13.93 28.45 -22.85
C GLY A 272 14.68 28.39 -21.50
N ASN A 273 14.34 27.45 -20.60
CA ASN A 273 14.97 27.32 -19.28
C ASN A 273 16.17 26.33 -19.24
N GLU A 274 16.73 25.99 -20.42
CA GLU A 274 17.89 25.11 -20.60
C GLU A 274 17.74 23.70 -19.99
N LEU A 275 16.51 23.15 -20.01
CA LEU A 275 16.25 21.77 -19.59
C LEU A 275 17.05 20.79 -20.47
N THR A 276 17.63 19.76 -19.86
CA THR A 276 18.34 18.67 -20.57
C THR A 276 17.65 17.33 -20.30
N GLY A 277 18.16 16.21 -20.82
CA GLY A 277 17.61 14.89 -20.49
C GLY A 277 16.28 14.57 -21.19
N CYS A 278 15.29 14.12 -20.44
CA CYS A 278 13.99 13.67 -20.97
C CYS A 278 12.82 14.04 -20.06
N ILE A 279 11.62 14.12 -20.63
CA ILE A 279 10.37 14.43 -19.92
C ILE A 279 9.84 13.14 -19.25
N PRO A 280 9.66 13.09 -17.92
CA PRO A 280 9.10 11.91 -17.26
C PRO A 280 7.69 11.57 -17.77
N SER A 281 7.39 10.27 -17.89
CA SER A 281 6.06 9.77 -18.29
C SER A 281 4.95 10.21 -17.33
N ALA A 282 5.27 10.48 -16.07
CA ALA A 282 4.33 11.05 -15.08
C ALA A 282 3.70 12.39 -15.51
N LEU A 283 4.27 13.08 -16.50
CA LEU A 283 3.72 14.30 -17.09
C LEU A 283 2.89 14.06 -18.36
N GLN A 284 2.76 12.82 -18.82
CA GLN A 284 2.09 12.47 -20.07
C GLN A 284 0.55 12.54 -19.95
N ASP A 285 0.01 12.21 -18.78
CA ASP A 285 -1.44 12.21 -18.52
C ASP A 285 -1.98 13.52 -17.95
N VAL A 286 -1.11 14.50 -17.72
CA VAL A 286 -1.60 15.73 -17.10
C VAL A 286 -2.24 16.64 -18.13
N ARG A 287 -3.58 16.68 -18.09
CA ARG A 287 -4.42 17.63 -18.82
C ARG A 287 -4.23 19.05 -18.28
N TYR A 288 -3.06 19.64 -18.51
CA TYR A 288 -2.86 21.08 -18.34
C TYR A 288 -3.43 21.77 -19.57
N GLU A 289 -4.38 22.70 -19.40
CA GLU A 289 -5.03 23.38 -20.53
C GLU A 289 -4.06 24.30 -21.30
N GLY A 290 -2.91 24.64 -20.71
CA GLY A 290 -1.77 25.25 -21.41
C GLY A 290 -0.44 24.85 -20.79
N HIS A 291 0.32 24.01 -21.48
CA HIS A 291 1.70 23.67 -21.11
C HIS A 291 2.62 23.84 -22.32
N ASP A 292 3.86 24.27 -22.08
CA ASP A 292 4.87 24.41 -23.13
C ASP A 292 5.78 23.19 -23.24
N LEU A 293 5.39 22.05 -22.67
CA LEU A 293 6.17 20.80 -22.72
C LEU A 293 6.57 20.40 -24.15
N TYR A 294 5.74 20.69 -25.16
CA TYR A 294 6.05 20.43 -26.57
C TYR A 294 7.11 21.39 -27.15
N ASP A 295 7.29 22.55 -26.54
CA ASP A 295 8.27 23.57 -26.91
C ASP A 295 9.61 23.41 -26.14
N LEU A 296 9.72 22.40 -25.28
CA LEU A 296 10.95 22.06 -24.55
C LEU A 296 12.00 21.35 -25.41
N GLU A 297 11.64 20.89 -26.62
CA GLU A 297 12.50 20.12 -27.53
C GLU A 297 13.11 18.83 -26.92
N LEU A 298 12.51 18.28 -25.86
CA LEU A 298 12.93 17.05 -25.19
C LEU A 298 12.04 15.85 -25.53
N SER A 299 12.64 14.66 -25.60
CA SER A 299 11.90 13.40 -25.70
C SER A 299 11.37 12.95 -24.35
N PHE A 300 10.29 12.16 -24.32
CA PHE A 300 9.84 11.48 -23.09
C PHE A 300 10.83 10.38 -22.66
N CYS A 301 10.94 10.15 -21.35
CA CYS A 301 11.69 9.04 -20.76
C CYS A 301 10.84 7.76 -20.92
N TRP A 302 11.21 6.90 -21.87
CA TRP A 302 10.58 5.59 -22.09
C TRP A 302 11.27 4.49 -21.29
#